data_AF-A0A7S2N9Q9-F1
#
_entry.id   AF-A0A7S2N9Q9-F1
#
_cell.length_a   1.000
_cell.length_b   1.000
_cell.length_c   1.000
_cell.angle_alpha   90.00
_cell.angle_beta   90.00
_cell.angle_gamma   90.00
#
_symmetry.space_group_name_H-M   'P 1'
#
loop_
_entity.id
_entity.type
_entity.pdbx_description
1 polymer ?
#
loop_
_entity_poly.entity_id
_entity_poly.type
_entity_poly.pdbx_seq_one_letter_code
_entity_poly.pdbx_strand_id
1 'polypeptide(L)'
;LTTMSSHGDMLGSKRFAQELAAVAPPELQPAPGDCKVAEFVREHATPFLGEPDFLAPATERSLRAWARCQELMQLERERGGVLDVDTETVSDITAYAPGYLLSREEDVILGLQTDA
;
A
#
# COMPACT_ATOMS: atom_id res chain seq x y z
N LEU A 1 35.48 -7.67 -44.53
CA LEU A 1 34.72 -7.21 -45.72
C LEU A 1 33.35 -7.87 -45.67
N THR A 2 32.28 -7.08 -45.87
CA THR A 2 30.84 -7.44 -45.99
C THR A 2 30.10 -7.60 -44.64
N THR A 3 29.54 -6.58 -43.98
CA THR A 3 28.39 -5.66 -44.23
C THR A 3 27.02 -6.17 -43.74
N MET A 4 26.44 -5.42 -42.78
CA MET A 4 25.02 -5.00 -42.56
C MET A 4 23.92 -6.09 -42.54
N SER A 5 22.81 -6.01 -41.80
CA SER A 5 22.14 -4.96 -41.04
C SER A 5 21.15 -5.65 -40.09
N SER A 6 21.08 -5.23 -38.83
CA SER A 6 19.97 -5.58 -37.94
C SER A 6 18.74 -4.78 -38.37
N HIS A 7 17.73 -5.44 -38.91
CA HIS A 7 16.41 -4.86 -39.14
C HIS A 7 15.37 -5.85 -38.60
N GLY A 8 15.26 -5.88 -37.27
CA GLY A 8 14.16 -6.55 -36.59
C GLY A 8 12.86 -5.77 -36.83
N ASP A 9 11.83 -6.48 -37.28
CA ASP A 9 10.52 -5.95 -37.66
C ASP A 9 9.86 -5.12 -36.54
N MET A 10 10.09 -3.80 -36.61
CA MET A 10 9.47 -2.79 -35.75
C MET A 10 7.97 -2.55 -36.06
N LEU A 11 7.42 -3.28 -37.04
CA LEU A 11 6.03 -3.22 -37.50
C LEU A 11 5.10 -4.19 -36.73
N GLY A 12 5.62 -5.32 -36.24
CA GLY A 12 4.84 -6.29 -35.46
C GLY A 12 4.51 -5.80 -34.04
N SER A 13 5.46 -5.12 -33.40
CA SER A 13 5.29 -4.60 -32.03
C SER A 13 4.31 -3.43 -31.94
N LYS A 14 4.24 -2.58 -32.98
CA LYS A 14 3.26 -1.47 -33.02
C LYS A 14 1.83 -1.97 -33.23
N ARG A 15 1.66 -3.09 -33.95
CA ARG A 15 0.35 -3.68 -34.21
C ARG A 15 -0.24 -4.34 -32.96
N PHE A 16 0.58 -5.06 -32.20
CA PHE A 16 0.19 -5.63 -30.90
C PHE A 16 -0.14 -4.54 -29.86
N ALA A 17 0.63 -3.45 -29.81
CA ALA A 17 0.34 -2.33 -28.90
C ALA A 17 -0.95 -1.58 -29.28
N GLN A 18 -1.26 -1.45 -30.57
CA GLN A 18 -2.52 -0.84 -31.04
C GLN A 18 -3.74 -1.74 -30.82
N GLU A 19 -3.61 -3.07 -30.95
CA GLU A 19 -4.71 -4.01 -30.66
C GLU A 19 -5.02 -4.08 -29.16
N LEU A 20 -4.01 -4.03 -28.29
CA LEU A 20 -4.22 -3.98 -26.83
C LEU A 20 -4.84 -2.65 -26.35
N ALA A 21 -4.54 -1.53 -27.02
CA ALA A 21 -5.12 -0.24 -26.68
C ALA A 21 -6.60 -0.08 -27.10
N ALA A 22 -7.08 -0.90 -28.04
CA ALA A 22 -8.45 -0.84 -28.57
C ALA A 22 -9.44 -1.75 -27.83
N VAL A 23 -8.96 -2.71 -27.02
CA VAL A 23 -9.82 -3.48 -26.12
C VAL A 23 -9.94 -2.69 -24.83
N ALA A 24 -11.00 -1.87 -24.75
CA ALA A 24 -11.44 -1.35 -23.46
C ALA A 24 -11.52 -2.53 -22.47
N PRO A 25 -10.93 -2.42 -21.26
CA PRO A 25 -11.01 -3.49 -20.28
C PRO A 25 -12.48 -3.87 -20.12
N PRO A 26 -12.81 -5.19 -20.13
CA PRO A 26 -14.18 -5.61 -20.02
C PRO A 26 -14.77 -5.01 -18.75
N GLU A 27 -15.86 -4.28 -18.91
CA GLU A 27 -16.60 -3.72 -17.80
C GLU A 27 -17.11 -4.90 -16.98
N LEU A 28 -16.46 -5.17 -15.84
CA LEU A 28 -16.79 -6.29 -14.98
C LEU A 28 -18.23 -6.09 -14.49
N GLN A 29 -19.15 -6.90 -15.01
CA GLN A 29 -20.51 -6.91 -14.52
C GLN A 29 -20.51 -7.55 -13.12
N PRO A 30 -21.02 -6.86 -12.10
CA PRO A 30 -20.98 -7.38 -10.73
C PRO A 30 -21.82 -8.65 -10.63
N ALA A 31 -21.25 -9.70 -10.06
CA ALA A 31 -21.95 -10.96 -9.83
C ALA A 31 -23.04 -10.77 -8.76
N PRO A 32 -24.10 -11.60 -8.73
CA PRO A 32 -25.09 -11.55 -7.65
C PRO A 32 -24.41 -11.79 -6.30
N GLY A 33 -24.48 -10.80 -5.39
CA GLY A 33 -23.78 -10.83 -4.09
C GLY A 33 -22.42 -10.13 -4.07
N ASP A 34 -22.00 -9.45 -5.15
CA ASP A 34 -20.77 -8.66 -5.16
C ASP A 34 -20.83 -7.46 -4.19
N CYS A 35 -19.71 -7.20 -3.53
CA CYS A 35 -19.51 -5.99 -2.75
C CYS A 35 -19.16 -4.82 -3.69
N LYS A 36 -20.13 -3.94 -3.94
CA LYS A 36 -19.94 -2.79 -4.83
C LYS A 36 -19.39 -1.56 -4.11
N VAL A 37 -18.12 -1.65 -3.68
CA VAL A 37 -17.44 -0.54 -2.97
C VAL A 37 -17.51 0.77 -3.77
N ALA A 38 -17.36 0.71 -5.10
CA ALA A 38 -17.41 1.90 -5.96
C ALA A 38 -18.80 2.58 -6.03
N GLU A 39 -19.89 1.81 -5.87
CA GLU A 39 -21.26 2.37 -5.81
C GLU A 39 -21.47 3.06 -4.46
N PHE A 40 -21.11 2.39 -3.37
CA PHE A 40 -21.19 2.94 -2.01
C PHE A 40 -20.45 4.27 -1.87
N VAL A 41 -19.20 4.36 -2.36
CA VAL A 41 -18.42 5.61 -2.29
C VAL A 41 -19.11 6.73 -3.08
N ARG A 42 -19.65 6.44 -4.27
CA ARG A 42 -20.33 7.47 -5.08
C ARG A 42 -21.62 7.98 -4.45
N GLU A 43 -22.38 7.10 -3.79
CA GLU A 43 -23.67 7.46 -3.19
C GLU A 43 -23.54 8.19 -1.84
N HIS A 44 -22.43 7.97 -1.12
CA HIS A 44 -22.30 8.46 0.26
C HIS A 44 -21.14 9.43 0.50
N ALA A 45 -20.16 9.53 -0.39
CA ALA A 45 -19.11 10.53 -0.25
C ALA A 45 -19.65 11.94 -0.53
N THR A 46 -19.34 12.89 0.36
CA THR A 46 -19.62 14.31 0.14
C THR A 46 -18.35 14.99 -0.37
N PRO A 47 -18.30 15.48 -1.62
CA PRO A 47 -17.13 16.21 -2.11
C PRO A 47 -16.89 17.47 -1.26
N PHE A 48 -15.67 17.60 -0.73
CA PHE A 48 -15.24 18.81 -0.03
C PHE A 48 -14.41 19.69 -0.99
N LEU A 49 -14.90 20.90 -1.27
CA LEU A 49 -14.27 21.88 -2.16
C LEU A 49 -13.80 23.15 -1.43
N GLY A 50 -13.76 23.11 -0.10
CA GLY A 50 -13.36 24.23 0.74
C GLY A 50 -11.86 24.29 0.98
N GLU A 51 -11.46 25.28 1.78
CA GLU A 51 -10.08 25.50 2.20
C GLU A 51 -9.69 24.58 3.39
N PRO A 52 -8.39 24.29 3.58
CA PRO A 52 -7.90 23.35 4.60
C PRO A 52 -7.96 23.89 6.05
N ASP A 53 -8.58 25.04 6.29
CA ASP A 53 -8.63 25.69 7.61
C ASP A 53 -9.30 24.86 8.71
N PHE A 54 -10.08 23.83 8.35
CA PHE A 54 -10.70 22.90 9.29
C PHE A 54 -9.74 21.81 9.82
N LEU A 55 -8.54 21.69 9.25
CA LEU A 55 -7.58 20.64 9.63
C LEU A 55 -7.13 20.82 11.09
N ALA A 56 -7.28 19.76 11.87
CA ALA A 56 -6.78 19.71 13.23
C ALA A 56 -5.29 19.31 13.25
N PRO A 57 -4.49 19.82 14.21
CA PRO A 57 -3.12 19.37 14.40
C PRO A 57 -3.07 17.92 14.91
N ALA A 58 -1.89 17.30 14.79
CA ALA A 58 -1.65 15.99 15.39
C ALA A 58 -1.82 16.05 16.91
N THR A 59 -2.43 15.00 17.47
CA THR A 59 -2.55 14.85 18.94
C THR A 59 -1.20 14.52 19.58
N GLU A 60 -1.02 14.81 20.87
CA GLU A 60 0.20 14.44 21.61
C GLU A 60 0.49 12.94 21.53
N ARG A 61 -0.56 12.11 21.60
CA ARG A 61 -0.43 10.66 21.40
C ARG A 61 0.14 10.33 20.03
N SER A 62 -0.40 10.92 18.96
CA SER A 62 0.09 10.71 17.60
C SER A 62 1.55 11.14 17.44
N LEU A 63 1.94 12.26 18.06
CA LEU A 63 3.33 12.73 18.06
C LEU A 63 4.26 11.77 18.81
N ARG A 64 3.84 11.21 19.94
CA ARG A 64 4.61 10.19 20.68
C ARG A 64 4.75 8.90 19.89
N ALA A 65 3.67 8.42 19.28
CA ALA A 65 3.70 7.24 18.40
C ALA A 65 4.70 7.45 17.26
N TRP A 66 4.64 8.62 16.60
CA TRP A 66 5.55 8.95 15.52
C TRP A 66 7.02 9.09 15.99
N ALA A 67 7.26 9.69 17.16
CA ALA A 67 8.59 9.75 17.76
C ALA A 67 9.15 8.34 17.99
N ARG A 68 8.33 7.42 18.52
CA ARG A 68 8.71 6.03 18.73
C ARG A 68 9.07 5.31 17.43
N CYS A 69 8.29 5.48 16.36
CA CYS A 69 8.63 4.94 15.04
C CYS A 69 9.99 5.46 14.54
N GLN A 70 10.24 6.77 14.68
CA GLN A 70 11.50 7.37 14.24
C GLN A 70 12.72 6.82 15.01
N GLU A 71 12.59 6.57 16.30
CA GLU A 71 13.62 5.90 17.10
C GLU A 71 13.91 4.49 16.58
N LEU A 72 12.88 3.70 16.30
CA LEU A 72 13.02 2.34 15.76
C LEU A 72 13.70 2.36 14.38
N MET A 73 13.29 3.27 13.49
CA MET A 73 13.91 3.44 12.17
C MET A 73 15.38 3.91 12.28
N GLN A 74 15.70 4.72 13.29
CA GLN A 74 17.08 5.13 13.55
C GLN A 74 17.93 3.93 13.98
N LEU A 75 17.41 3.11 14.89
CA LEU A 75 18.07 1.89 15.35
C LEU A 75 18.24 0.87 14.21
N GLU A 76 17.25 0.74 13.32
CA GLU A 76 17.34 -0.09 12.12
C GLU A 76 18.51 0.34 11.21
N ARG A 77 18.64 1.65 10.95
CA ARG A 77 19.76 2.20 10.17
C ARG A 77 21.11 1.93 10.85
N GLU A 78 21.18 2.09 12.17
CA GLU A 78 22.40 1.81 12.95
C GLU A 78 22.80 0.33 12.92
N ARG A 79 21.82 -0.58 12.82
CA ARG A 79 22.03 -2.03 12.70
C ARG A 79 22.31 -2.50 11.27
N GLY A 80 22.39 -1.59 10.30
CA GLY A 80 22.68 -1.93 8.91
C GLY A 80 21.46 -2.39 8.10
N GLY A 81 20.24 -2.13 8.58
CA GLY A 81 19.02 -2.15 7.76
C GLY A 81 17.89 -3.03 8.25
N VAL A 82 18.14 -4.07 9.05
CA VAL A 82 17.06 -4.88 9.66
C VAL A 82 17.13 -4.72 11.17
N LEU A 83 16.01 -4.31 11.77
CA LEU A 83 15.96 -4.11 13.20
C LEU A 83 15.86 -5.43 13.96
N ASP A 84 14.92 -6.28 13.57
CA ASP A 84 14.66 -7.60 14.14
C ASP A 84 13.97 -8.50 13.11
N VAL A 85 14.16 -9.82 13.22
CA VAL A 85 13.51 -10.81 12.36
C VAL A 85 13.27 -12.09 13.16
N ASP A 86 12.02 -12.55 13.15
CA ASP A 86 11.68 -13.87 13.69
C ASP A 86 12.10 -14.96 12.68
N THR A 87 12.95 -15.88 13.13
CA THR A 87 13.44 -17.01 12.33
C THR A 87 12.78 -18.35 12.70
N GLU A 88 11.91 -18.38 13.70
CA GLU A 88 11.30 -19.58 14.27
C GLU A 88 9.81 -19.70 13.91
N THR A 89 9.10 -18.58 13.72
CA THR A 89 7.67 -18.57 13.39
C THR A 89 7.42 -18.47 11.89
N VAL A 90 6.61 -19.39 11.35
CA VAL A 90 6.10 -19.28 9.98
C VAL A 90 4.93 -18.30 9.95
N SER A 91 5.01 -17.28 9.10
CA SER A 91 3.98 -16.24 9.02
C SER A 91 2.65 -16.77 8.47
N ASP A 92 1.56 -16.56 9.21
CA ASP A 92 0.17 -16.85 8.86
C ASP A 92 -0.75 -15.83 9.59
N ILE A 93 -2.04 -15.77 9.24
CA ILE A 93 -3.02 -14.77 9.74
C ILE A 93 -3.07 -14.72 11.27
N THR A 94 -2.88 -15.85 11.95
CA THR A 94 -2.94 -15.96 13.42
C THR A 94 -1.63 -16.42 14.04
N ALA A 95 -0.50 -16.29 13.33
CA ALA A 95 0.79 -16.83 13.76
C ALA A 95 1.42 -16.03 14.92
N TYR A 96 1.11 -14.74 15.03
CA TYR A 96 1.72 -13.85 16.01
C TYR A 96 0.69 -13.35 17.03
N ALA A 97 1.19 -13.03 18.22
CA ALA A 97 0.42 -12.29 19.22
C ALA A 97 0.21 -10.83 18.77
N PRO A 98 -0.70 -10.07 19.42
CA PRO A 98 -0.85 -8.66 19.13
C PRO A 98 0.40 -7.85 19.49
N GLY A 99 0.96 -7.12 18.53
CA GLY A 99 1.98 -6.09 18.76
C GLY A 99 1.39 -4.71 19.03
N TYR A 100 2.15 -3.87 19.74
CA TYR A 100 1.77 -2.49 20.10
C TYR A 100 2.96 -1.55 19.92
N LEU A 101 2.69 -0.32 19.47
CA LEU A 101 3.74 0.69 19.27
C LEU A 101 4.00 1.48 20.55
N LEU A 102 2.93 1.92 21.23
CA LEU A 102 3.03 2.61 22.52
C LEU A 102 2.60 1.69 23.67
N SER A 103 1.33 1.29 23.64
CA SER A 103 0.70 0.36 24.60
C SER A 103 -0.69 -0.01 24.10
N ARG A 104 -1.28 -1.07 24.67
CA ARG A 104 -2.63 -1.51 24.34
C ARG A 104 -3.70 -0.46 24.63
N GLU A 105 -3.47 0.35 25.66
CA GLU A 105 -4.40 1.37 26.13
C GLU A 105 -4.27 2.68 25.35
N GLU A 106 -3.08 2.97 24.82
CA GLU A 106 -2.83 4.21 24.11
C GLU A 106 -3.09 4.10 22.61
N ASP A 107 -2.76 2.98 21.97
CA ASP A 107 -2.92 2.82 20.52
C ASP A 107 -4.41 2.72 20.13
N VAL A 108 -4.87 3.67 19.33
CA VAL A 108 -6.30 3.77 18.93
C VAL A 108 -6.64 2.84 17.77
N ILE A 109 -5.71 2.73 16.82
CA ILE A 109 -5.81 1.81 15.68
C ILE A 109 -4.67 0.81 15.84
N LEU A 110 -5.02 -0.47 15.88
CA LEU A 110 -4.12 -1.57 16.16
C LEU A 110 -3.84 -2.38 14.89
N GLY A 111 -2.70 -3.07 14.89
CA GLY A 111 -2.31 -4.00 13.83
C GLY A 111 -0.86 -3.83 13.43
N LEU A 112 -0.02 -4.76 13.91
CA LEU A 112 1.35 -4.95 13.45
C LEU A 112 1.46 -6.33 12.80
N GLN A 113 2.47 -6.51 11.94
CA GLN A 113 2.69 -7.77 11.23
C GLN A 113 3.18 -8.88 12.16
N THR A 114 3.96 -8.51 13.18
CA THR A 114 4.48 -9.36 14.25
C THR A 114 4.11 -8.75 15.60
N ASP A 115 4.53 -9.39 16.70
CA ASP A 115 4.26 -8.98 18.07
C ASP A 115 5.28 -8.00 18.67
N ALA A 116 6.34 -7.67 17.92
CA ALA A 116 7.44 -6.79 18.32
C ALA A 116 7.26 -5.32 17.88
#